data_AF-A0A815L2A8-F1
#
_entry.id   AF-A0A815L2A8-F1
#
_cell.length_a   1.000
_cell.length_b   1.000
_cell.length_c   1.000
_cell.angle_alpha   90.00
_cell.angle_beta   90.00
_cell.angle_gamma   90.00
#
_symmetry.space_group_name_H-M   'P 1'
#
loop_
_entity.id
_entity.type
_entity.pdbx_description
1 polymer ?
#
loop_
_entity_poly.entity_id
_entity_poly.type
_entity_poly.pdbx_seq_one_letter_code
_entity_poly.pdbx_strand_id
1 'polypeptide(L)'
;LTALDTHDRELLALSTAKNNLESFIYDMRDKLEHDSNYKKATTPEEQTKINEKLSETDAWLWDDGINADVKTLKSKLDELKLLTKLLVLRVREVDLRPQKIQELKDTPELRVGRDGTKKIVPCDRSKHFVPWDGLEI
;
A
#
# COMPACT_ATOMS: atom_id res chain seq x y z
N LEU A 1 1.84 44.23 -16.29
CA LEU A 1 2.82 43.27 -15.71
C LEU A 1 2.15 41.97 -15.30
N THR A 2 0.97 42.00 -14.67
CA THR A 2 0.24 40.79 -14.22
C THR A 2 -0.15 39.77 -15.30
N ALA A 3 -0.40 40.19 -16.54
CA ALA A 3 -0.85 39.30 -17.63
C ALA A 3 0.26 38.39 -18.20
N LEU A 4 1.52 38.84 -18.15
CA LEU A 4 2.67 38.00 -18.52
C LEU A 4 2.93 36.98 -17.42
N ASP A 5 2.92 37.43 -16.15
CA ASP A 5 3.10 36.55 -14.99
C ASP A 5 2.05 35.44 -14.88
N THR A 6 0.82 35.65 -15.39
CA THR A 6 -0.20 34.60 -15.45
C THR A 6 0.13 33.56 -16.52
N HIS A 7 0.55 34.00 -17.71
CA HIS A 7 0.87 33.10 -18.81
C HIS A 7 2.09 32.23 -18.49
N ASP A 8 3.13 32.83 -17.90
CA ASP A 8 4.33 32.09 -17.48
C ASP A 8 3.98 31.01 -16.44
N ARG A 9 3.06 31.30 -15.51
CA ARG A 9 2.58 30.31 -14.54
C ARG A 9 1.83 29.15 -15.18
N GLU A 10 1.03 29.41 -16.21
CA GLU A 10 0.30 28.37 -16.94
C GLU A 10 1.25 27.44 -17.69
N LEU A 11 2.26 28.00 -18.36
CA LEU A 11 3.30 27.23 -19.04
C LEU A 11 4.11 26.37 -18.07
N LEU A 12 4.49 26.93 -16.92
CA LEU A 12 5.19 26.20 -15.86
C LEU A 12 4.32 25.06 -15.30
N ALA A 13 3.03 25.30 -15.09
CA ALA A 13 2.11 24.27 -14.60
C ALA A 13 1.94 23.11 -15.60
N LEU A 14 1.87 23.42 -16.90
CA LEU A 14 1.78 22.41 -17.96
C LEU A 14 3.07 21.59 -18.05
N SER A 15 4.23 22.25 -18.10
CA SER A 15 5.53 21.58 -18.10
C SER A 15 5.69 20.69 -16.86
N THR A 16 5.33 21.18 -15.68
CA THR A 16 5.39 20.39 -14.44
C THR A 16 4.45 19.18 -14.48
N ALA A 17 3.23 19.34 -14.99
CA ALA A 17 2.29 18.23 -15.13
C ALA A 17 2.80 17.16 -16.12
N LYS A 18 3.38 17.59 -17.24
CA LYS A 18 4.00 16.70 -18.22
C LYS A 18 5.18 15.92 -17.61
N ASN A 19 6.11 16.62 -16.96
CA ASN A 19 7.27 16.01 -16.32
C ASN A 19 6.85 15.00 -15.25
N ASN A 20 5.80 15.29 -14.47
CA ASN A 20 5.29 14.36 -13.46
C ASN A 20 4.71 13.09 -14.09
N LEU A 21 3.99 13.19 -15.21
CA LEU A 21 3.46 12.04 -15.92
C LEU A 21 4.58 11.18 -16.52
N GLU A 22 5.52 11.80 -17.22
CA GLU A 22 6.67 11.14 -17.83
C GLU A 22 7.54 10.45 -16.76
N SER A 23 7.86 11.16 -15.67
CA SER A 23 8.62 10.59 -14.56
C SER A 23 7.91 9.39 -13.94
N PHE A 24 6.58 9.44 -13.81
CA PHE A 24 5.80 8.32 -13.28
C PHE A 24 5.85 7.09 -14.21
N ILE A 25 5.80 7.29 -15.53
CA ILE A 25 5.88 6.20 -16.51
C ILE A 25 7.22 5.48 -16.39
N TYR A 26 8.32 6.23 -16.36
CA TYR A 26 9.66 5.66 -16.23
C TYR A 26 9.89 4.99 -14.87
N ASP A 27 9.50 5.64 -13.78
CA ASP A 27 9.66 5.10 -12.42
C ASP A 27 8.89 3.79 -12.24
N MET A 28 7.64 3.72 -12.73
CA MET A 28 6.85 2.48 -12.62
C MET A 28 7.41 1.35 -13.49
N ARG A 29 7.91 1.67 -14.69
CA ARG A 29 8.53 0.68 -15.56
C ARG A 29 9.82 0.11 -14.93
N ASP A 30 10.66 1.00 -14.39
CA ASP A 30 11.87 0.62 -13.67
C ASP A 30 11.57 -0.27 -12.46
N LYS A 31 10.57 0.09 -11.65
CA LYS A 31 10.14 -0.74 -10.51
C LYS A 31 9.65 -2.13 -10.94
N LEU A 32 8.87 -2.22 -12.02
CA LEU A 32 8.38 -3.51 -12.51
C LEU A 32 9.51 -4.40 -13.06
N GLU A 33 10.54 -3.80 -13.66
CA GLU A 33 11.64 -4.52 -14.32
C GLU A 33 12.81 -4.83 -13.38
N HIS A 34 13.13 -3.95 -12.43
CA HIS A 34 14.32 -4.06 -11.58
C HIS A 34 14.00 -4.40 -10.12
N ASP A 35 12.84 -4.01 -9.59
CA ASP A 35 12.52 -4.25 -8.18
C ASP A 35 11.95 -5.66 -7.95
N SER A 36 12.68 -6.46 -7.16
CA SER A 36 12.29 -7.83 -6.82
C SER A 36 10.99 -7.90 -6.02
N ASN A 37 10.65 -6.87 -5.23
CA ASN A 37 9.43 -6.83 -4.44
C ASN A 37 8.21 -6.66 -5.35
N TYR A 38 8.33 -5.80 -6.37
CA TYR A 38 7.27 -5.60 -7.36
C TYR A 38 7.04 -6.85 -8.20
N LYS A 39 8.12 -7.57 -8.58
CA LYS A 39 8.01 -8.86 -9.28
C LYS A 39 7.33 -9.94 -8.44
N LYS A 40 7.56 -9.99 -7.14
CA LYS A 40 6.93 -10.96 -6.22
C LYS A 40 5.47 -10.63 -5.92
N ALA A 41 5.12 -9.34 -5.92
CA ALA A 41 3.78 -8.86 -5.59
C ALA A 41 2.80 -8.83 -6.79
N THR A 42 3.30 -9.07 -7.99
CA THR A 42 2.58 -8.97 -9.26
C THR A 42 2.39 -10.33 -9.92
N THR A 43 1.21 -10.56 -10.53
CA THR A 43 1.01 -11.68 -11.46
C THR A 43 1.49 -11.29 -12.87
N PRO A 44 1.94 -12.24 -13.71
CA PRO A 44 2.40 -11.92 -15.07
C PRO A 44 1.32 -11.20 -15.92
N GLU A 45 0.05 -11.51 -15.67
CA GLU A 45 -1.10 -10.84 -16.30
C GLU A 45 -1.24 -9.38 -15.87
N GLU A 46 -1.15 -9.09 -14.56
CA GLU A 46 -1.18 -7.73 -14.03
C GLU A 46 0.03 -6.92 -14.53
N GLN A 47 1.23 -7.52 -14.61
CA GLN A 47 2.43 -6.86 -15.13
C GLN A 47 2.25 -6.42 -16.58
N THR A 48 1.75 -7.33 -17.42
CA THR A 48 1.55 -7.08 -18.85
C THR A 48 0.54 -5.96 -19.04
N LYS A 49 -0.60 -6.02 -18.33
CA LYS A 49 -1.64 -4.99 -18.38
C LYS A 49 -1.14 -3.61 -17.96
N ILE A 50 -0.31 -3.54 -16.92
CA ILE A 50 0.27 -2.26 -16.48
C ILE A 50 1.25 -1.74 -17.55
N ASN A 51 2.11 -2.60 -18.08
CA ASN A 51 3.10 -2.19 -19.07
C ASN A 51 2.47 -1.74 -20.41
N GLU A 52 1.39 -2.39 -20.83
CA GLU A 52 0.56 -1.97 -21.96
C GLU A 52 -0.03 -0.58 -21.72
N LYS A 53 -0.62 -0.32 -20.54
CA LYS A 53 -1.16 1.02 -20.23
C LYS A 53 -0.10 2.10 -20.09
N LEU A 54 1.07 1.77 -19.58
CA LEU A 54 2.21 2.69 -19.57
C LEU A 54 2.64 3.05 -20.99
N SER A 55 2.75 2.05 -21.87
CA SER A 55 3.16 2.26 -23.28
C SER A 55 2.10 3.03 -24.07
N GLU A 56 0.82 2.77 -23.84
CA GLU A 56 -0.29 3.53 -24.45
C GLU A 56 -0.27 4.99 -24.00
N THR A 57 0.00 5.24 -22.72
CA THR A 57 0.06 6.62 -22.20
C THR A 57 1.29 7.36 -22.71
N ASP A 58 2.43 6.67 -22.85
CA ASP A 58 3.65 7.22 -23.44
C ASP A 58 3.44 7.58 -24.92
N ALA A 59 2.87 6.67 -25.71
CA ALA A 59 2.52 6.94 -27.11
C ALA A 59 1.56 8.13 -27.25
N TRP A 60 0.54 8.19 -26.38
CA TRP A 60 -0.37 9.34 -26.34
C TRP A 60 0.34 10.65 -25.98
N LEU A 61 1.33 10.61 -25.09
CA LEU A 61 2.10 11.80 -24.68
C LEU A 61 2.88 12.43 -25.85
N TRP A 62 3.35 11.59 -26.78
CA TRP A 62 4.08 12.03 -27.97
C TRP A 62 3.18 12.50 -29.12
N ASP A 63 1.93 12.04 -29.18
CA ASP A 63 0.96 12.39 -30.23
C ASP A 63 0.06 13.57 -29.77
N ASP A 64 -1.07 13.26 -29.15
CA ASP A 64 -2.06 14.24 -28.67
C ASP A 64 -1.61 15.01 -27.41
N GLY A 65 -0.67 14.45 -26.64
CA GLY A 65 -0.23 14.99 -25.35
C GLY A 65 0.54 16.30 -25.42
N ILE A 66 1.04 16.70 -26.61
CA ILE A 66 1.78 17.94 -26.80
C ILE A 66 0.88 19.17 -26.60
N ASN A 67 -0.40 19.07 -26.94
CA ASN A 67 -1.37 20.17 -26.85
C ASN A 67 -2.45 19.93 -25.78
N ALA A 68 -2.24 18.95 -24.89
CA ALA A 68 -3.20 18.57 -23.88
C ALA A 68 -3.25 19.57 -22.72
N ASP A 69 -4.46 19.79 -22.18
CA ASP A 69 -4.65 20.63 -21.00
C ASP A 69 -4.05 19.99 -19.72
N VAL A 70 -3.66 20.85 -18.76
CA VAL A 70 -3.12 20.42 -17.46
C VAL A 70 -4.07 19.45 -16.74
N LYS A 71 -5.38 19.63 -16.88
CA LYS A 71 -6.38 18.74 -16.28
C LYS A 71 -6.34 17.34 -16.89
N THR A 72 -6.17 17.25 -18.21
CA THR A 72 -6.07 15.97 -18.92
C THR A 72 -4.82 15.20 -18.51
N LEU A 73 -3.67 15.89 -18.43
CA LEU A 73 -2.41 15.30 -17.96
C LEU A 73 -2.55 14.74 -16.53
N LYS A 74 -3.19 15.48 -15.63
CA LYS A 74 -3.46 15.02 -14.26
C LYS A 74 -4.43 13.84 -14.21
N SER A 75 -5.49 13.85 -15.02
CA SER A 75 -6.43 12.73 -15.11
C SER A 75 -5.74 11.44 -15.55
N LYS A 76 -4.88 11.51 -16.57
CA LYS A 76 -4.09 10.36 -17.03
C LYS A 76 -3.13 9.85 -15.95
N LEU A 77 -2.49 10.76 -15.23
CA LEU A 77 -1.65 10.39 -14.09
C LEU A 77 -2.46 9.69 -12.99
N ASP A 78 -3.66 10.16 -12.68
CA ASP A 78 -4.52 9.56 -11.66
C ASP A 78 -5.06 8.18 -12.08
N GLU A 79 -5.40 7.99 -13.36
CA GLU A 79 -5.76 6.69 -13.93
C GLU A 79 -4.63 5.65 -13.74
N LEU A 80 -3.39 6.04 -14.08
CA LEU A 80 -2.22 5.17 -13.90
C LEU A 80 -1.93 4.88 -12.41
N LYS A 81 -2.08 5.89 -11.54
CA LYS A 81 -1.93 5.71 -10.09
C LYS A 81 -2.99 4.78 -9.51
N LEU A 82 -4.23 4.84 -9.98
CA LEU A 82 -5.30 3.96 -9.53
C LEU A 82 -5.01 2.49 -9.87
N LEU A 83 -4.53 2.22 -11.08
CA LEU A 83 -4.12 0.88 -11.49
C LEU A 83 -2.98 0.32 -10.64
N THR A 84 -1.99 1.16 -10.35
CA THR A 84 -0.77 0.78 -9.62
C THR A 84 -0.93 0.81 -8.10
N LYS A 85 -1.99 1.45 -7.58
CA LYS A 85 -2.24 1.62 -6.13
C LYS A 85 -2.22 0.29 -5.38
N LEU A 86 -2.93 -0.72 -5.87
CA LEU A 86 -3.00 -2.02 -5.20
C LEU A 86 -1.62 -2.70 -5.17
N LEU A 87 -0.86 -2.58 -6.26
CA LEU A 87 0.48 -3.14 -6.35
C LEU A 87 1.44 -2.47 -5.35
N VAL A 88 1.47 -1.14 -5.32
CA VAL A 88 2.30 -0.38 -4.38
C VAL A 88 1.93 -0.70 -2.92
N LEU A 89 0.65 -0.90 -2.63
CA LEU A 89 0.20 -1.32 -1.30
C LEU A 89 0.71 -2.72 -0.94
N ARG A 90 0.61 -3.70 -1.84
CA ARG A 90 1.13 -5.05 -1.61
C ARG A 90 2.64 -5.03 -1.33
N VAL A 91 3.41 -4.26 -2.11
CA VAL A 91 4.85 -4.10 -1.90
C VAL A 91 5.15 -3.49 -0.53
N ARG A 92 4.48 -2.38 -0.20
CA ARG A 92 4.63 -1.70 1.10
C ARG A 92 4.30 -2.62 2.27
N GLU A 93 3.28 -3.46 2.13
CA GLU A 93 2.92 -4.44 3.16
C GLU A 93 4.01 -5.49 3.38
N VAL A 94 4.65 -5.97 2.33
CA VAL A 94 5.75 -6.96 2.44
C VAL A 94 6.89 -6.39 3.28
N ASP A 95 7.22 -5.10 3.12
CA ASP A 95 8.29 -4.45 3.87
C ASP A 95 7.89 -4.11 5.31
N LEU A 96 6.64 -3.66 5.54
CA LEU A 96 6.19 -3.20 6.86
C LEU A 96 5.79 -4.33 7.81
N ARG A 97 5.23 -5.44 7.29
CA ARG A 97 4.79 -6.58 8.11
C ARG A 97 5.87 -7.14 9.03
N PRO A 98 7.10 -7.47 8.56
CA PRO A 98 8.12 -8.05 9.43
C PRO A 98 8.59 -7.06 10.51
N GLN A 99 8.72 -5.78 10.15
CA GLN A 99 9.09 -4.72 11.09
C GLN A 99 8.03 -4.60 12.19
N LYS A 100 6.75 -4.56 11.80
CA LYS A 100 5.67 -4.43 12.78
C LYS A 100 5.52 -5.65 13.68
N ILE A 101 5.76 -6.85 13.14
CA ILE A 101 5.80 -8.08 13.93
C ILE A 101 6.95 -8.04 14.95
N GLN A 102 8.11 -7.51 14.57
CA GLN A 102 9.25 -7.38 15.47
C GLN A 102 8.97 -6.37 16.60
N GLU A 103 8.47 -5.18 16.27
CA GLU A 103 8.04 -4.18 17.26
C GLU A 103 7.02 -4.76 18.27
N LEU A 104 6.06 -5.55 17.77
CA LEU A 104 5.06 -6.21 18.61
C LEU A 104 5.67 -7.29 19.52
N LYS A 105 6.73 -7.98 19.09
CA LYS A 105 7.45 -8.96 19.93
C LYS A 105 8.27 -8.28 21.02
N ASP A 106 8.85 -7.13 20.70
CA ASP A 106 9.73 -6.38 21.60
C ASP A 106 8.93 -5.60 22.66
N THR A 107 7.65 -5.33 22.41
CA THR A 107 6.75 -4.66 23.36
C THR A 107 6.14 -5.66 24.36
N PRO A 108 6.51 -5.63 25.65
CA PRO A 108 6.08 -6.63 26.63
C PRO A 108 4.60 -6.54 27.03
N GLU A 109 3.94 -5.38 26.95
CA GLU A 109 2.53 -5.21 27.35
C GLU A 109 1.54 -6.09 26.56
N LEU A 110 1.80 -6.38 25.27
CA LEU A 110 0.93 -7.22 24.42
C LEU A 110 1.23 -8.73 24.52
N ARG A 111 2.26 -9.12 25.29
CA ARG A 111 2.56 -10.54 25.59
C ARG A 111 1.50 -11.16 26.51
N VAL A 112 0.72 -10.33 27.19
CA VAL A 112 -0.35 -10.75 28.11
C VAL A 112 -1.57 -11.23 27.31
N GLY A 113 -1.62 -12.52 26.98
CA GLY A 113 -2.81 -13.12 26.37
C GLY A 113 -2.62 -14.45 25.64
N ARG A 114 -1.37 -14.92 25.45
CA ARG A 114 -1.08 -16.28 24.93
C ARG A 114 -0.70 -17.30 25.99
N ASP A 115 -0.80 -16.92 27.26
CA ASP A 115 -0.70 -17.87 28.35
C ASP A 115 -2.07 -18.54 28.46
N GLY A 116 -2.25 -19.58 27.63
CA GLY A 116 -3.31 -20.58 27.73
C GLY A 116 -3.26 -21.37 29.04
N THR A 117 -2.80 -20.78 30.14
CA THR A 117 -2.99 -21.29 31.49
C THR A 117 -4.41 -20.93 31.96
N LYS A 118 -5.43 -21.42 31.27
CA LYS A 118 -6.50 -22.04 32.07
C LYS A 118 -5.77 -23.17 32.77
N LYS A 119 -5.46 -23.00 34.05
CA LYS A 119 -5.00 -24.11 34.87
C LYS A 119 -6.06 -25.19 34.69
N ILE A 120 -5.76 -26.20 33.88
CA ILE A 120 -6.37 -27.51 34.04
C ILE A 120 -5.88 -27.92 35.42
N VAL A 121 -6.64 -27.51 36.43
CA VAL A 121 -6.52 -28.08 37.76
C VAL A 121 -6.74 -29.57 37.56
N PRO A 122 -5.77 -30.42 37.90
CA PRO A 122 -6.02 -31.85 37.91
C PRO A 122 -7.24 -32.05 38.80
N CYS A 123 -8.26 -32.73 38.29
CA CYS A 123 -9.37 -33.19 39.11
C CYS A 123 -8.80 -34.25 40.06
N ASP A 124 -8.15 -33.81 41.14
CA ASP A 124 -7.88 -34.66 42.28
C ASP A 124 -9.21 -34.85 43.00
N ARG A 125 -9.90 -35.92 42.59
CA ARG A 125 -11.17 -36.39 43.16
C ARG A 125 -11.05 -36.81 44.64
N SER A 126 -9.90 -36.60 45.29
CA SER A 126 -9.66 -37.08 46.66
C SER A 126 -9.68 -36.00 47.75
N LYS A 127 -9.75 -34.69 47.44
CA LYS A 127 -9.58 -33.65 48.48
C LYS A 127 -10.50 -32.43 48.32
N HIS A 128 -11.75 -32.59 48.78
CA HIS A 128 -12.47 -31.74 49.75
C HIS A 128 -13.98 -31.96 49.58
N PHE A 129 -14.49 -32.99 50.25
CA PHE A 129 -15.89 -33.06 50.61
C PHE A 129 -16.06 -32.26 51.91
N VAL A 130 -16.62 -31.06 51.81
CA VAL A 130 -17.16 -30.36 52.98
C VAL A 130 -18.68 -30.62 53.00
N PRO A 131 -19.21 -31.29 54.04
CA PRO A 131 -20.63 -31.55 54.18
C PRO A 131 -21.43 -30.26 54.33
N TRP A 132 -22.52 -30.14 53.57
CA TRP A 132 -23.53 -29.09 53.76
C TRP A 132 -24.39 -29.43 54.98
N ASP A 133 -23.81 -29.33 56.17
CA ASP A 133 -24.58 -29.33 57.41
C ASP A 133 -24.86 -27.88 57.81
N GLY A 134 -26.08 -27.46 57.49
CA GLY A 134 -26.92 -26.59 58.32
C GLY A 134 -26.45 -25.15 58.59
N LEU A 135 -27.15 -24.19 57.99
CA LEU A 135 -27.74 -23.11 58.80
C LEU A 135 -29.00 -22.57 58.12
N GLU A 136 -30.14 -22.82 58.75
CA GLU A 136 -31.34 -21.98 58.72
C GLU A 136 -30.94 -20.52 58.97
N ILE A 137 -31.35 -19.58 58.10
CA ILE A 137 -32.41 -18.55 58.28
C ILE A 137 -32.82 -18.06 56.88
#